data_AF-A0A0K8TLU3-F1
#
_entry.id   AF-A0A0K8TLU3-F1
#
_cell.length_a   1.000
_cell.length_b   1.000
_cell.length_c   1.000
_cell.angle_alpha   90.00
_cell.angle_beta   90.00
_cell.angle_gamma   90.00
#
_symmetry.space_group_name_H-M   'P 1'
#
loop_
_entity.id
_entity.type
_entity.pdbx_description
1 polymer ?
#
loop_
_entity_poly.entity_id
_entity_poly.type
_entity_poly.pdbx_seq_one_letter_code
_entity_poly.pdbx_strand_id
1 'polypeptide(L)'
;RTEYVKYRTLCWQTLANMCVGNQDTQNTVWEKVDGLMSIFDEPTVYANVQLMLLHNLFINVHAQSHDLKILRGLLKFYENDARPDNKNPIEHLYIFLERYLTKYYRLTYLYTLLNDHQRVIFLYYVADFIRSECSSEKVPSSFLLYLSKEFKKKSEVVLNSKAEVDSIKPKEVLALLDVIALASGAEKYDKVYVADHSLFLNIGGLLQAIAALGKGSNNVFTPLQKLQEVAPNSSQDAGFEREVSFELKSMLIRALANLLYRNQKNQDYARDMGIVYAILDCTSMDARNPLIKEWSILAIRNFCENNPQNQELINNLNKVGDAPNEVLRELNLSLGALRIEPTQLKQGQ
;
A
#
# COMPACT_ATOMS: atom_id res chain seq x y z
N ARG A 1 -22.22 -16.17 -33.68
CA ARG A 1 -21.58 -16.18 -32.33
C ARG A 1 -21.71 -14.82 -31.64
N THR A 2 -21.41 -13.71 -32.32
CA THR A 2 -21.50 -12.34 -31.78
C THR A 2 -22.92 -11.89 -31.41
N GLU A 3 -23.92 -12.21 -32.25
CA GLU A 3 -25.32 -11.87 -31.94
C GLU A 3 -25.88 -12.64 -30.74
N TYR A 4 -25.55 -13.93 -30.61
CA TYR A 4 -25.96 -14.74 -29.47
C TYR A 4 -25.42 -14.20 -28.14
N VAL A 5 -24.15 -13.76 -28.14
CA VAL A 5 -23.54 -13.09 -26.99
C VAL A 5 -24.32 -11.81 -26.66
N LYS A 6 -24.59 -10.97 -27.67
CA LYS A 6 -25.37 -9.73 -27.48
C LYS A 6 -26.75 -9.99 -26.87
N TYR A 7 -27.51 -10.95 -27.39
CA TYR A 7 -28.84 -11.27 -26.85
C TYR A 7 -28.77 -11.81 -25.42
N ARG A 8 -27.82 -12.69 -25.10
CA ARG A 8 -27.63 -13.17 -23.72
C ARG A 8 -27.24 -12.05 -22.75
N THR A 9 -26.35 -11.14 -23.15
CA THR A 9 -26.01 -9.95 -22.35
C THR A 9 -27.26 -9.12 -22.05
N LEU A 10 -28.11 -8.87 -23.05
CA LEU A 10 -29.35 -8.12 -22.88
C LEU A 10 -30.34 -8.82 -21.93
N CYS A 11 -30.44 -10.15 -21.98
CA CYS A 11 -31.26 -10.91 -21.04
C CYS A 11 -30.77 -10.74 -19.60
N TRP A 12 -29.46 -10.91 -19.36
CA TRP A 12 -28.87 -10.69 -18.04
C TRP A 12 -29.06 -9.25 -17.55
N GLN A 13 -28.88 -8.27 -18.45
CA GLN A 13 -29.03 -6.86 -18.12
C GLN A 13 -30.48 -6.54 -17.73
N THR A 14 -31.44 -7.05 -18.50
CA THR A 14 -32.87 -6.87 -18.22
C THR A 14 -33.20 -7.45 -16.85
N LEU A 15 -32.73 -8.67 -16.56
CA LEU A 15 -32.96 -9.32 -15.27
C LEU A 15 -32.37 -8.51 -14.11
N ALA A 16 -31.12 -8.05 -14.25
CA ALA A 16 -30.45 -7.24 -13.24
C ALA A 16 -31.15 -5.90 -12.99
N ASN A 17 -31.64 -5.25 -14.05
CA ASN A 17 -32.40 -4.00 -13.96
C ASN A 17 -33.74 -4.21 -13.24
N MET A 18 -34.43 -5.33 -13.50
CA MET A 18 -35.68 -5.68 -12.79
C MET A 18 -35.46 -5.92 -11.30
N CYS A 19 -34.26 -6.34 -10.90
CA CYS A 19 -33.88 -6.49 -9.49
C CYS A 19 -33.55 -5.16 -8.79
N VAL A 20 -33.42 -4.03 -9.49
CA VAL A 20 -33.04 -2.76 -8.85
C VAL A 20 -34.18 -2.26 -7.97
N GLY A 21 -33.96 -2.22 -6.65
CA GLY A 21 -34.93 -1.72 -5.67
C GLY A 21 -36.21 -2.54 -5.52
N ASN A 22 -36.29 -3.74 -6.13
CA ASN A 22 -37.48 -4.59 -6.10
C ASN A 22 -37.19 -5.90 -5.34
N GLN A 23 -37.58 -5.93 -4.07
CA GLN A 23 -37.30 -7.06 -3.17
C GLN A 23 -37.91 -8.38 -3.65
N ASP A 24 -39.15 -8.35 -4.11
CA ASP A 24 -39.87 -9.57 -4.53
C ASP A 24 -39.19 -10.22 -5.74
N THR A 25 -38.72 -9.38 -6.66
CA THR A 25 -37.96 -9.85 -7.83
C THR A 25 -36.61 -10.38 -7.42
N GLN A 26 -35.90 -9.70 -6.52
CA GLN A 26 -34.62 -10.17 -6.00
C GLN A 26 -34.75 -11.54 -5.33
N ASN A 27 -35.74 -11.74 -4.47
CA ASN A 27 -36.00 -13.02 -3.81
C ASN A 27 -36.32 -14.11 -4.84
N THR A 28 -37.22 -13.81 -5.78
CA THR A 28 -37.61 -14.76 -6.84
C THR A 28 -36.41 -15.16 -7.72
N VAL A 29 -35.56 -14.22 -8.08
CA VAL A 29 -34.38 -14.46 -8.91
C VAL A 29 -33.33 -15.26 -8.15
N TRP A 30 -33.11 -14.94 -6.87
CA TRP A 30 -32.20 -15.68 -6.01
C TRP A 30 -32.61 -17.15 -5.84
N GLU A 31 -33.92 -17.42 -5.73
CA GLU A 31 -34.44 -18.78 -5.58
C GLU A 31 -34.48 -19.58 -6.89
N LYS A 32 -34.77 -18.94 -8.02
CA LYS A 32 -35.07 -19.63 -9.29
C LYS A 32 -33.92 -19.64 -10.30
N VAL A 33 -32.95 -18.75 -10.18
CA VAL A 33 -31.84 -18.69 -11.14
C VAL A 33 -30.67 -19.52 -10.61
N ASP A 34 -30.62 -20.75 -11.09
CA ASP A 34 -29.51 -21.66 -10.81
C ASP A 34 -28.20 -21.16 -11.42
N GLY A 35 -27.09 -21.48 -10.75
CA GLY A 35 -25.75 -21.22 -11.28
C GLY A 35 -25.29 -19.76 -11.21
N LEU A 36 -26.00 -18.86 -10.52
CA LEU A 36 -25.50 -17.48 -10.32
C LEU A 36 -24.10 -17.45 -9.70
N MET A 37 -23.81 -18.39 -8.79
CA MET A 37 -22.51 -18.51 -8.13
C MET A 37 -21.42 -19.16 -8.98
N SER A 38 -21.77 -19.80 -10.11
CA SER A 38 -20.78 -20.47 -10.96
C SER A 38 -19.87 -19.50 -11.70
N ILE A 39 -20.25 -18.22 -11.80
CA ILE A 39 -19.40 -17.15 -12.34
C ILE A 39 -18.02 -17.08 -11.68
N PHE A 40 -17.92 -17.42 -10.40
CA PHE A 40 -16.66 -17.40 -9.65
C PHE A 40 -15.78 -18.63 -9.95
N ASP A 41 -16.41 -19.71 -10.41
CA ASP A 41 -15.74 -20.94 -10.80
C ASP A 41 -15.22 -20.78 -12.25
N GLU A 42 -16.09 -20.36 -13.18
CA GLU A 42 -15.79 -20.12 -14.60
C GLU A 42 -16.25 -18.72 -15.06
N PRO A 43 -15.33 -17.74 -15.13
CA PRO A 43 -15.64 -16.41 -15.65
C PRO A 43 -16.18 -16.47 -17.07
N THR A 44 -17.29 -15.76 -17.33
CA THR A 44 -17.89 -15.70 -18.65
C THR A 44 -17.67 -14.33 -19.30
N VAL A 45 -17.89 -14.24 -20.61
CA VAL A 45 -17.94 -12.96 -21.34
C VAL A 45 -19.04 -12.00 -20.84
N TYR A 46 -19.93 -12.48 -19.95
CA TYR A 46 -21.03 -11.71 -19.36
C TYR A 46 -20.74 -11.26 -17.93
N ALA A 47 -19.51 -11.46 -17.43
CA ALA A 47 -19.18 -11.30 -16.02
C ALA A 47 -19.60 -9.94 -15.44
N ASN A 48 -19.45 -8.85 -16.19
CA ASN A 48 -19.85 -7.51 -15.73
C ASN A 48 -21.35 -7.44 -15.38
N VAL A 49 -22.22 -7.89 -16.29
CA VAL A 49 -23.68 -7.84 -16.11
C VAL A 49 -24.16 -8.86 -15.08
N GLN A 50 -23.50 -10.02 -14.99
CA GLN A 50 -23.79 -11.01 -13.97
C GLN A 50 -23.39 -10.54 -12.56
N LEU A 51 -22.27 -9.82 -12.43
CA LEU A 51 -21.88 -9.19 -11.17
C LEU A 51 -22.82 -8.05 -10.78
N MET A 52 -23.34 -7.28 -11.74
CA MET A 52 -24.40 -6.31 -11.48
C MET A 52 -25.65 -6.98 -10.89
N LEU A 53 -26.09 -8.10 -11.48
CA LEU A 53 -27.22 -8.86 -10.95
C LEU A 53 -26.93 -9.32 -9.52
N LEU A 54 -25.79 -10.00 -9.30
CA LEU A 54 -25.41 -10.48 -7.97
C LEU A 54 -25.30 -9.37 -6.95
N HIS A 55 -24.74 -8.21 -7.32
CA HIS A 55 -24.69 -7.03 -6.47
C HIS A 55 -26.10 -6.60 -6.05
N ASN A 56 -27.04 -6.47 -7.01
CA ASN A 56 -28.41 -6.06 -6.71
C ASN A 56 -29.14 -7.06 -5.80
N LEU A 57 -28.91 -8.36 -5.99
CA LEU A 57 -29.44 -9.40 -5.11
C LEU A 57 -28.83 -9.31 -3.70
N PHE A 58 -27.52 -9.08 -3.61
CA PHE A 58 -26.79 -8.99 -2.35
C PHE A 58 -27.24 -7.83 -1.45
N ILE A 59 -27.78 -6.75 -2.03
CA ILE A 59 -28.21 -5.58 -1.25
C ILE A 59 -29.25 -5.96 -0.18
N ASN A 60 -30.18 -6.87 -0.51
CA ASN A 60 -31.28 -7.18 0.38
C ASN A 60 -31.49 -8.66 0.69
N VAL A 61 -30.93 -9.58 -0.09
CA VAL A 61 -31.02 -11.00 0.23
C VAL A 61 -30.00 -11.30 1.34
N HIS A 62 -30.49 -11.79 2.49
CA HIS A 62 -29.64 -12.24 3.59
C HIS A 62 -28.94 -13.57 3.25
N ALA A 63 -27.98 -13.52 2.33
CA ALA A 63 -27.23 -14.67 1.85
C ALA A 63 -26.02 -15.00 2.73
N GLN A 64 -26.16 -14.97 4.07
CA GLN A 64 -25.03 -15.11 5.00
C GLN A 64 -24.13 -16.33 4.75
N SER A 65 -24.70 -17.42 4.24
CA SER A 65 -23.99 -18.65 3.87
C SER A 65 -23.08 -18.50 2.65
N HIS A 66 -23.32 -17.50 1.79
CA HIS A 66 -22.61 -17.26 0.54
C HIS A 66 -21.65 -16.07 0.59
N ASP A 67 -21.73 -15.21 1.62
CA ASP A 67 -20.96 -13.96 1.71
C ASP A 67 -19.45 -14.17 1.54
N LEU A 68 -18.89 -15.22 2.14
CA LEU A 68 -17.48 -15.56 1.99
C LEU A 68 -17.15 -16.08 0.59
N LYS A 69 -18.04 -16.89 -0.02
CA LYS A 69 -17.84 -17.40 -1.39
C LYS A 69 -17.84 -16.24 -2.39
N ILE A 70 -18.79 -15.31 -2.25
CA ILE A 70 -18.88 -14.12 -3.08
C ILE A 70 -17.61 -13.28 -2.92
N LEU A 71 -17.20 -12.93 -1.69
CA LEU A 71 -16.01 -12.12 -1.46
C LEU A 71 -14.75 -12.76 -2.07
N ARG A 72 -14.54 -14.06 -1.86
CA ARG A 72 -13.40 -14.79 -2.47
C ARG A 72 -13.44 -14.75 -4.00
N GLY A 73 -14.63 -14.89 -4.57
CA GLY A 73 -14.85 -14.79 -6.00
C GLY A 73 -14.54 -13.40 -6.56
N LEU A 74 -15.01 -12.34 -5.90
CA LEU A 74 -14.69 -10.95 -6.26
C LEU A 74 -13.19 -10.69 -6.18
N LEU A 75 -12.50 -11.18 -5.16
CA LEU A 75 -11.04 -11.03 -5.05
C LEU A 75 -10.28 -11.73 -6.19
N LYS A 76 -10.74 -12.92 -6.61
CA LYS A 76 -10.20 -13.61 -7.78
C LYS A 76 -10.44 -12.80 -9.07
N PHE A 77 -11.58 -12.13 -9.20
CA PHE A 77 -11.82 -11.22 -10.32
C PHE A 77 -10.87 -10.02 -10.30
N TYR A 78 -10.72 -9.36 -9.14
CA TYR A 78 -9.85 -8.19 -9.00
C TYR A 78 -8.38 -8.53 -9.27
N GLU A 79 -7.89 -9.66 -8.78
CA GLU A 79 -6.51 -10.14 -9.08
C GLU A 79 -6.27 -10.33 -10.58
N ASN A 80 -7.26 -10.79 -11.33
CA ASN A 80 -7.16 -10.95 -12.78
C ASN A 80 -7.34 -9.62 -13.53
N ASP A 81 -8.21 -8.74 -13.02
CA ASP A 81 -8.55 -7.45 -13.63
C ASP A 81 -7.44 -6.41 -13.48
N ALA A 82 -6.72 -6.43 -12.34
CA ALA A 82 -5.61 -5.52 -12.01
C ALA A 82 -4.34 -5.74 -12.86
N ARG A 83 -4.36 -6.62 -13.87
CA ARG A 83 -3.23 -6.82 -14.77
C ARG A 83 -3.10 -5.66 -15.77
N PRO A 84 -1.90 -5.11 -16.00
CA PRO A 84 -1.69 -3.95 -16.88
C PRO A 84 -2.23 -4.11 -18.30
N ASP A 85 -2.34 -5.35 -18.79
CA ASP A 85 -2.75 -5.66 -20.17
C ASP A 85 -4.28 -5.74 -20.34
N ASN A 86 -5.06 -5.56 -19.28
CA ASN A 86 -6.51 -5.71 -19.33
C ASN A 86 -7.19 -4.49 -19.96
N LYS A 87 -7.73 -4.67 -21.17
CA LYS A 87 -8.36 -3.60 -21.96
C LYS A 87 -9.84 -3.36 -21.63
N ASN A 88 -10.47 -4.22 -20.83
CA ASN A 88 -11.90 -4.14 -20.50
C ASN A 88 -12.13 -4.37 -19.00
N PRO A 89 -12.00 -3.32 -18.16
CA PRO A 89 -12.21 -3.44 -16.73
C PRO A 89 -13.67 -3.80 -16.43
N ILE A 90 -13.87 -4.66 -15.44
CA ILE A 90 -15.21 -5.07 -15.00
C ILE A 90 -15.77 -4.02 -14.04
N GLU A 91 -16.49 -3.02 -14.54
CA GLU A 91 -17.00 -1.90 -13.73
C GLU A 91 -17.79 -2.34 -12.49
N HIS A 92 -18.68 -3.32 -12.63
CA HIS A 92 -19.53 -3.79 -11.52
C HIS A 92 -18.76 -4.57 -10.45
N LEU A 93 -17.53 -5.03 -10.74
CA LEU A 93 -16.65 -5.62 -9.74
C LEU A 93 -16.28 -4.60 -8.66
N TYR A 94 -15.83 -3.41 -9.08
CA TYR A 94 -15.39 -2.36 -8.17
C TYR A 94 -16.55 -1.80 -7.35
N ILE A 95 -17.73 -1.65 -7.95
CA ILE A 95 -18.97 -1.25 -7.25
C ILE A 95 -19.31 -2.27 -6.14
N PHE A 96 -19.21 -3.57 -6.47
CA PHE A 96 -19.55 -4.63 -5.52
C PHE A 96 -18.52 -4.73 -4.38
N LEU A 97 -17.23 -4.68 -4.70
CA LEU A 97 -16.17 -4.64 -3.69
C LEU A 97 -16.26 -3.39 -2.80
N GLU A 98 -16.63 -2.24 -3.37
CA GLU A 98 -16.80 -0.99 -2.60
C GLU A 98 -17.93 -1.15 -1.59
N ARG A 99 -19.05 -1.75 -2.00
CA ARG A 99 -20.18 -2.05 -1.12
C ARG A 99 -19.75 -2.97 0.04
N TYR A 100 -18.97 -4.01 -0.26
CA TYR A 100 -18.40 -4.90 0.76
C TYR A 100 -17.51 -4.14 1.75
N LEU A 101 -16.62 -3.28 1.24
CA LEU A 101 -15.67 -2.54 2.06
C LEU A 101 -16.34 -1.48 2.93
N THR A 102 -17.36 -0.80 2.43
CA THR A 102 -17.89 0.42 3.06
C THR A 102 -19.18 0.21 3.83
N LYS A 103 -20.01 -0.78 3.44
CA LYS A 103 -21.37 -0.95 4.00
C LYS A 103 -21.62 -2.31 4.67
N TYR A 104 -20.78 -3.30 4.46
CA TYR A 104 -21.05 -4.64 4.95
C TYR A 104 -20.67 -4.82 6.43
N TYR A 105 -21.68 -5.09 7.27
CA TYR A 105 -21.56 -5.09 8.74
C TYR A 105 -20.61 -6.15 9.32
N ARG A 106 -20.35 -7.26 8.61
CA ARG A 106 -19.41 -8.33 9.04
C ARG A 106 -18.07 -8.30 8.31
N LEU A 107 -17.69 -7.16 7.73
CA LEU A 107 -16.45 -7.02 6.96
C LEU A 107 -15.24 -7.60 7.72
N THR A 108 -15.01 -7.15 8.96
CA THR A 108 -13.89 -7.62 9.78
C THR A 108 -13.92 -9.13 10.00
N TYR A 109 -15.10 -9.70 10.23
CA TYR A 109 -15.26 -11.14 10.40
C TYR A 109 -14.92 -11.89 9.10
N LEU A 110 -15.45 -11.46 7.95
CA LEU A 110 -15.12 -12.10 6.67
C LEU A 110 -13.62 -12.02 6.36
N TYR A 111 -13.00 -10.88 6.63
CA TYR A 111 -11.55 -10.71 6.46
C TYR A 111 -10.74 -11.74 7.26
N THR A 112 -11.17 -12.09 8.48
CA THR A 112 -10.50 -13.13 9.29
C THR A 112 -10.60 -14.54 8.71
N LEU A 113 -11.60 -14.79 7.85
CA LEU A 113 -11.82 -16.09 7.19
C LEU A 113 -11.08 -16.22 5.84
N LEU A 114 -10.46 -15.13 5.38
CA LEU A 114 -9.62 -15.15 4.18
C LEU A 114 -8.29 -15.82 4.49
N ASN A 115 -7.79 -16.61 3.53
CA ASN A 115 -6.42 -17.12 3.59
C ASN A 115 -5.40 -15.98 3.36
N ASP A 116 -4.14 -16.24 3.65
CA ASP A 116 -3.09 -15.21 3.61
C ASP A 116 -3.01 -14.50 2.24
N HIS A 117 -3.13 -15.26 1.14
CA HIS A 117 -3.14 -14.72 -0.23
C HIS A 117 -4.33 -13.80 -0.50
N GLN A 118 -5.54 -14.24 -0.12
CA GLN A 118 -6.76 -13.45 -0.27
C GLN A 118 -6.73 -12.17 0.58
N ARG A 119 -6.11 -12.21 1.76
CA ARG A 119 -5.93 -11.00 2.59
C ARG A 119 -5.03 -9.99 1.91
N VAL A 120 -3.92 -10.42 1.31
CA VAL A 120 -3.02 -9.53 0.54
C VAL A 120 -3.78 -8.86 -0.61
N ILE A 121 -4.51 -9.62 -1.42
CA ILE A 121 -5.32 -9.07 -2.53
C ILE A 121 -6.36 -8.08 -2.01
N PHE A 122 -7.04 -8.43 -0.90
CA PHE A 122 -8.02 -7.53 -0.30
C PHE A 122 -7.39 -6.21 0.17
N LEU A 123 -6.19 -6.26 0.76
CA LEU A 123 -5.45 -5.07 1.19
C LEU A 123 -5.02 -4.21 0.01
N TYR A 124 -4.60 -4.80 -1.11
CA TYR A 124 -4.31 -4.05 -2.34
C TYR A 124 -5.55 -3.32 -2.85
N TYR A 125 -6.71 -3.99 -2.87
CA TYR A 125 -7.97 -3.32 -3.20
C TYR A 125 -8.29 -2.16 -2.24
N VAL A 126 -8.08 -2.34 -0.94
CA VAL A 126 -8.30 -1.26 0.05
C VAL A 126 -7.35 -0.08 -0.19
N ALA A 127 -6.08 -0.35 -0.51
CA ALA A 127 -5.10 0.67 -0.84
C ALA A 127 -5.51 1.46 -2.10
N ASP A 128 -5.91 0.76 -3.16
CA ASP A 128 -6.42 1.38 -4.39
C ASP A 128 -7.67 2.21 -4.16
N PHE A 129 -8.60 1.70 -3.34
CA PHE A 129 -9.81 2.42 -2.95
C PHE A 129 -9.47 3.74 -2.26
N ILE A 130 -8.54 3.74 -1.30
CA ILE A 130 -8.10 4.96 -0.60
C ILE A 130 -7.38 5.91 -1.56
N ARG A 131 -6.51 5.40 -2.43
CA ARG A 131 -5.72 6.19 -3.39
C ARG A 131 -6.58 6.86 -4.47
N SER A 132 -7.66 6.20 -4.90
CA SER A 132 -8.50 6.71 -5.98
C SER A 132 -9.21 8.02 -5.63
N GLU A 133 -9.53 8.26 -4.35
CA GLU A 133 -10.31 9.41 -3.86
C GLU A 133 -11.66 9.67 -4.57
N CYS A 134 -12.07 8.79 -5.51
CA CYS A 134 -13.25 8.97 -6.35
C CYS A 134 -14.57 8.74 -5.60
N SER A 135 -14.54 7.97 -4.51
CA SER A 135 -15.76 7.62 -3.78
C SER A 135 -16.05 8.58 -2.63
N SER A 136 -17.32 8.96 -2.49
CA SER A 136 -17.83 9.64 -1.30
C SER A 136 -17.81 8.74 -0.06
N GLU A 137 -17.86 7.42 -0.24
CA GLU A 137 -17.85 6.42 0.82
C GLU A 137 -16.46 6.21 1.43
N LYS A 138 -16.40 5.84 2.71
CA LYS A 138 -15.14 5.67 3.44
C LYS A 138 -14.95 4.26 3.95
N VAL A 139 -13.70 3.83 4.01
CA VAL A 139 -13.34 2.63 4.77
C VAL A 139 -13.75 2.85 6.23
N PRO A 140 -14.46 1.91 6.87
CA PRO A 140 -14.85 2.05 8.27
C PRO A 140 -13.61 2.22 9.17
N SER A 141 -13.62 3.23 10.04
CA SER A 141 -12.51 3.50 10.97
C SER A 141 -12.23 2.30 11.89
N SER A 142 -13.27 1.54 12.26
CA SER A 142 -13.13 0.29 13.02
C SER A 142 -12.32 -0.78 12.27
N PHE A 143 -12.46 -0.84 10.94
CA PHE A 143 -11.69 -1.75 10.11
C PHE A 143 -10.24 -1.28 9.97
N LEU A 144 -9.99 0.01 9.75
CA LEU A 144 -8.63 0.58 9.72
C LEU A 144 -7.87 0.39 11.04
N LEU A 145 -8.55 0.54 12.18
CA LEU A 145 -8.00 0.24 13.51
C LEU A 145 -7.72 -1.25 13.69
N TYR A 146 -8.58 -2.12 13.15
CA TYR A 146 -8.33 -3.55 13.12
C TYR A 146 -7.07 -3.89 12.29
N LEU A 147 -6.89 -3.27 11.12
CA LEU A 147 -5.68 -3.45 10.29
C LEU A 147 -4.42 -2.97 11.02
N SER A 148 -4.46 -1.83 11.72
CA SER A 148 -3.37 -1.39 12.62
C SER A 148 -3.02 -2.45 13.67
N LYS A 149 -4.04 -3.05 14.29
CA LYS A 149 -3.84 -4.13 15.27
C LYS A 149 -3.17 -5.36 14.64
N GLU A 150 -3.56 -5.74 13.44
CA GLU A 150 -2.94 -6.86 12.72
C GLU A 150 -1.49 -6.54 12.30
N PHE A 151 -1.22 -5.33 11.83
CA PHE A 151 0.14 -4.88 11.52
C PHE A 151 1.05 -5.00 12.73
N LYS A 152 0.64 -4.45 13.88
CA LYS A 152 1.43 -4.49 15.13
C LYS A 152 1.79 -5.92 15.58
N LYS A 153 0.94 -6.91 15.29
CA LYS A 153 1.20 -8.31 15.64
C LYS A 153 2.15 -9.02 14.68
N LYS A 154 2.18 -8.58 13.41
CA LYS A 154 2.86 -9.29 12.31
C LYS A 154 4.14 -8.60 11.86
N SER A 155 4.35 -7.34 12.24
CA SER A 155 5.40 -6.48 11.71
C SER A 155 6.82 -7.02 11.91
N GLU A 156 7.08 -7.76 13.00
CA GLU A 156 8.38 -8.41 13.26
C GLU A 156 8.78 -9.48 12.24
N VAL A 157 7.83 -10.07 11.50
CA VAL A 157 8.12 -11.08 10.47
C VAL A 157 9.04 -10.52 9.38
N VAL A 158 8.95 -9.22 9.11
CA VAL A 158 9.78 -8.54 8.10
C VAL A 158 11.26 -8.59 8.48
N LEU A 159 11.60 -8.56 9.76
CA LEU A 159 13.00 -8.60 10.25
C LEU A 159 13.68 -9.95 9.99
N ASN A 160 12.90 -11.03 9.91
CA ASN A 160 13.40 -12.40 9.75
C ASN A 160 13.33 -12.90 8.29
N SER A 161 12.89 -12.05 7.37
CA SER A 161 12.65 -12.45 5.99
C SER A 161 13.97 -12.62 5.25
N LYS A 162 14.26 -13.85 4.80
CA LYS A 162 15.42 -14.18 3.96
C LYS A 162 15.20 -13.61 2.56
N ALA A 163 15.48 -12.32 2.38
CA ALA A 163 15.60 -11.58 1.12
C ALA A 163 14.40 -11.53 0.15
N GLU A 164 13.57 -12.56 0.03
CA GLU A 164 12.57 -12.68 -1.04
C GLU A 164 11.16 -12.22 -0.63
N VAL A 165 10.55 -11.37 -1.46
CA VAL A 165 9.15 -10.91 -1.31
C VAL A 165 8.16 -12.04 -1.49
N ASP A 166 8.54 -13.15 -2.14
CA ASP A 166 7.56 -14.15 -2.56
C ASP A 166 6.89 -14.95 -1.44
N SER A 167 7.39 -14.83 -0.21
CA SER A 167 6.64 -15.30 0.94
C SER A 167 5.39 -14.43 1.21
N ILE A 168 4.25 -15.08 1.43
CA ILE A 168 2.97 -14.38 1.60
C ILE A 168 2.95 -13.51 2.89
N LYS A 169 3.70 -13.92 3.93
CA LYS A 169 3.66 -13.23 5.23
C LYS A 169 4.25 -11.82 5.18
N PRO A 170 5.44 -11.57 4.60
CA PRO A 170 5.95 -10.21 4.40
C PRO A 170 5.10 -9.37 3.45
N LYS A 171 4.55 -9.97 2.36
CA LYS A 171 3.58 -9.29 1.48
C LYS A 171 2.39 -8.75 2.26
N GLU A 172 1.84 -9.53 3.19
CA GLU A 172 0.74 -9.08 4.03
C GLU A 172 1.13 -7.90 4.94
N VAL A 173 2.32 -7.92 5.53
CA VAL A 173 2.80 -6.80 6.36
C VAL A 173 3.00 -5.53 5.54
N LEU A 174 3.59 -5.64 4.34
CA LEU A 174 3.77 -4.52 3.43
C LEU A 174 2.43 -3.94 2.97
N ALA A 175 1.47 -4.80 2.61
CA ALA A 175 0.14 -4.37 2.21
C ALA A 175 -0.63 -3.69 3.37
N LEU A 176 -0.48 -4.19 4.62
CA LEU A 176 -1.01 -3.53 5.81
C LEU A 176 -0.38 -2.15 6.02
N LEU A 177 0.94 -2.04 5.87
CA LEU A 177 1.67 -0.78 6.01
C LEU A 177 1.25 0.24 4.93
N ASP A 178 1.06 -0.18 3.67
CA ASP A 178 0.61 0.72 2.59
C ASP A 178 -0.77 1.30 2.92
N VAL A 179 -1.73 0.47 3.34
CA VAL A 179 -3.06 0.93 3.77
C VAL A 179 -2.96 1.92 4.93
N ILE A 180 -2.10 1.66 5.92
CA ILE A 180 -1.88 2.57 7.06
C ILE A 180 -1.23 3.88 6.62
N ALA A 181 -0.22 3.84 5.75
CA ALA A 181 0.48 5.01 5.23
C ALA A 181 -0.44 5.88 4.36
N LEU A 182 -1.30 5.27 3.53
CA LEU A 182 -2.31 5.96 2.74
C LEU A 182 -3.38 6.58 3.64
N ALA A 183 -3.98 5.79 4.54
CA ALA A 183 -5.04 6.28 5.42
C ALA A 183 -4.55 7.38 6.37
N SER A 184 -3.35 7.25 6.95
CA SER A 184 -2.79 8.27 7.84
C SER A 184 -2.51 9.61 7.16
N GLY A 185 -2.26 9.61 5.85
CA GLY A 185 -1.99 10.82 5.06
C GLY A 185 -3.23 11.44 4.40
N ALA A 186 -4.36 10.74 4.40
CA ALA A 186 -5.58 11.18 3.72
C ALA A 186 -6.50 11.94 4.69
N GLU A 187 -6.95 13.13 4.29
CA GLU A 187 -7.81 14.01 5.10
C GLU A 187 -9.09 13.31 5.59
N LYS A 188 -9.65 12.42 4.76
CA LYS A 188 -10.86 11.62 5.08
C LYS A 188 -10.72 10.75 6.34
N TYR A 189 -9.50 10.45 6.75
CA TYR A 189 -9.17 9.53 7.84
C TYR A 189 -8.28 10.18 8.92
N ASP A 190 -8.17 11.51 8.93
CA ASP A 190 -7.32 12.31 9.83
C ASP A 190 -7.40 11.90 11.31
N LYS A 191 -8.59 11.53 11.79
CA LYS A 191 -8.88 11.18 13.20
C LYS A 191 -8.66 9.71 13.53
N VAL A 192 -8.43 8.84 12.56
CA VAL A 192 -8.44 7.38 12.77
C VAL A 192 -7.30 6.94 13.70
N TYR A 193 -6.09 7.44 13.48
CA TYR A 193 -4.90 6.98 14.20
C TYR A 193 -4.39 7.95 15.27
N VAL A 194 -5.06 9.10 15.49
CA VAL A 194 -4.59 10.16 16.41
C VAL A 194 -4.31 9.65 17.82
N ALA A 195 -5.16 8.73 18.32
CA ALA A 195 -5.04 8.15 19.65
C ALA A 195 -4.23 6.83 19.69
N ASP A 196 -3.85 6.26 18.54
CA ASP A 196 -3.11 4.99 18.48
C ASP A 196 -1.59 5.22 18.54
N HIS A 197 -1.11 5.75 19.67
CA HIS A 197 0.33 5.96 19.90
C HIS A 197 1.13 4.65 19.85
N SER A 198 0.49 3.51 20.12
CA SER A 198 1.15 2.19 20.01
C SER A 198 1.50 1.83 18.57
N LEU A 199 0.71 2.28 17.58
CA LEU A 199 1.04 2.13 16.17
C LEU A 199 2.29 2.95 15.82
N PHE A 200 2.34 4.21 16.26
CA PHE A 200 3.50 5.08 16.05
C PHE A 200 4.78 4.46 16.61
N LEU A 201 4.74 3.98 17.86
CA LEU A 201 5.89 3.31 18.49
C LEU A 201 6.29 2.01 17.78
N ASN A 202 5.33 1.22 17.31
CA ASN A 202 5.63 -0.01 16.56
C ASN A 202 6.32 0.28 15.21
N ILE A 203 5.83 1.27 14.46
CA ILE A 203 6.44 1.71 13.19
C ILE A 203 7.85 2.27 13.45
N GLY A 204 8.00 3.11 14.47
CA GLY A 204 9.30 3.69 14.85
C GLY A 204 10.33 2.65 15.28
N GLY A 205 9.91 1.69 16.12
CA GLY A 205 10.76 0.58 16.53
C GLY A 205 11.15 -0.33 15.37
N LEU A 206 10.24 -0.59 14.43
CA LEU A 206 10.55 -1.35 13.22
C LEU A 206 11.57 -0.62 12.34
N LEU A 207 11.43 0.70 12.15
CA LEU A 207 12.41 1.51 11.41
C LEU A 207 13.80 1.45 12.07
N GLN A 208 13.86 1.59 13.40
CA GLN A 208 15.12 1.48 14.15
C GLN A 208 15.77 0.09 13.99
N ALA A 209 14.98 -0.98 14.06
CA ALA A 209 15.46 -2.35 13.88
C ALA A 209 16.02 -2.59 12.47
N ILE A 210 15.30 -2.12 11.43
CA ILE A 210 15.74 -2.21 10.03
C ILE A 210 17.03 -1.40 9.82
N ALA A 211 17.10 -0.18 10.36
CA ALA A 211 18.29 0.66 10.27
C ALA A 211 19.50 0.02 10.95
N ALA A 212 19.31 -0.62 12.11
CA ALA A 212 20.38 -1.34 12.81
C ALA A 212 20.87 -2.55 12.01
N LEU A 213 19.95 -3.34 11.43
CA LEU A 213 20.30 -4.47 10.56
C LEU A 213 21.07 -4.03 9.32
N GLY A 214 20.65 -2.93 8.69
CA GLY A 214 21.32 -2.40 7.48
C GLY A 214 22.76 -1.91 7.70
N LYS A 215 23.11 -1.53 8.94
CA LYS A 215 24.47 -1.07 9.33
C LYS A 215 25.43 -2.22 9.68
N GLY A 216 24.93 -3.42 9.97
CA GLY A 216 25.72 -4.54 10.48
C GLY A 216 26.55 -5.24 9.41
N SER A 217 25.89 -6.00 8.55
CA SER A 217 26.50 -6.74 7.42
C SER A 217 25.75 -6.41 6.14
N ASN A 218 26.39 -6.55 4.97
CA ASN A 218 25.72 -6.30 3.70
C ASN A 218 24.52 -7.27 3.53
N ASN A 219 23.31 -6.73 3.51
CA ASN A 219 22.06 -7.48 3.45
C ASN A 219 20.97 -6.67 2.73
N VAL A 220 19.74 -7.21 2.69
CA VAL A 220 18.62 -6.59 1.97
C VAL A 220 18.22 -5.21 2.50
N PHE A 221 18.53 -4.87 3.75
CA PHE A 221 18.25 -3.56 4.36
C PHE A 221 19.40 -2.56 4.20
N THR A 222 20.56 -3.01 3.70
CA THR A 222 21.72 -2.14 3.44
C THR A 222 21.37 -1.13 2.33
N PRO A 223 21.53 0.18 2.56
CA PRO A 223 21.21 1.20 1.57
C PRO A 223 21.99 1.02 0.26
N LEU A 224 21.34 1.25 -0.89
CA LEU A 224 22.02 1.34 -2.20
C LEU A 224 22.25 2.81 -2.55
N GLN A 225 23.48 3.30 -2.43
CA GLN A 225 23.80 4.73 -2.57
C GLN A 225 24.65 5.08 -3.79
N LYS A 226 25.16 4.07 -4.51
CA LYS A 226 26.05 4.24 -5.68
C LYS A 226 25.27 4.19 -6.97
N LEU A 227 25.54 5.10 -7.92
CA LEU A 227 24.91 5.03 -9.25
C LEU A 227 25.34 3.77 -10.00
N GLN A 228 26.57 3.31 -9.76
CA GLN A 228 27.11 2.11 -10.39
C GLN A 228 26.33 0.84 -10.00
N GLU A 229 25.65 0.85 -8.85
CA GLU A 229 24.85 -0.27 -8.34
C GLU A 229 23.43 -0.29 -8.93
N VAL A 230 22.96 0.84 -9.46
CA VAL A 230 21.62 0.97 -10.08
C VAL A 230 21.67 1.24 -11.59
N ALA A 231 22.85 1.28 -12.19
CA ALA A 231 23.00 1.48 -13.62
C ALA A 231 22.45 0.27 -14.40
N PRO A 232 21.78 0.47 -15.55
CA PRO A 232 21.27 -0.63 -16.40
C PRO A 232 22.35 -1.63 -16.87
N ASN A 233 23.61 -1.19 -16.87
CA ASN A 233 24.78 -1.97 -17.28
C ASN A 233 25.58 -2.51 -16.09
N SER A 234 25.06 -2.37 -14.86
CA SER A 234 25.72 -2.85 -13.65
C SER A 234 25.69 -4.39 -13.61
N SER A 235 26.68 -4.97 -12.96
CA SER A 235 26.73 -6.41 -12.65
C SER A 235 25.82 -6.79 -11.47
N GLN A 236 25.06 -5.83 -10.91
CA GLN A 236 24.06 -6.08 -9.89
C GLN A 236 22.71 -6.43 -10.56
N ASP A 237 22.08 -7.48 -10.04
CA ASP A 237 20.76 -7.92 -10.49
C ASP A 237 19.71 -6.85 -10.13
N ALA A 238 18.89 -6.44 -11.11
CA ALA A 238 17.72 -5.59 -10.88
C ALA A 238 16.65 -6.26 -9.99
N GLY A 239 16.89 -7.51 -9.56
CA GLY A 239 16.08 -8.24 -8.59
C GLY A 239 15.88 -7.58 -7.22
N PHE A 240 16.62 -6.51 -6.87
CA PHE A 240 16.43 -5.82 -5.60
C PHE A 240 15.03 -5.20 -5.44
N GLU A 241 14.35 -4.85 -6.54
CA GLU A 241 12.96 -4.37 -6.53
C GLU A 241 11.96 -5.47 -6.09
N ARG A 242 12.39 -6.73 -6.15
CA ARG A 242 11.61 -7.91 -5.72
C ARG A 242 11.98 -8.36 -4.31
N GLU A 243 12.76 -7.57 -3.57
CA GLU A 243 13.13 -7.83 -2.18
C GLU A 243 12.20 -7.12 -1.18
N VAL A 244 11.99 -7.72 0.00
CA VAL A 244 11.03 -7.21 1.02
C VAL A 244 11.40 -5.82 1.51
N SER A 245 12.68 -5.48 1.39
CA SER A 245 13.23 -4.19 1.77
C SER A 245 12.96 -3.07 0.78
N PHE A 246 12.52 -3.39 -0.45
CA PHE A 246 12.18 -2.37 -1.44
C PHE A 246 11.00 -1.53 -0.95
N GLU A 247 11.14 -0.20 -0.99
CA GLU A 247 10.18 0.81 -0.50
C GLU A 247 9.82 0.77 0.99
N LEU A 248 10.25 -0.26 1.73
CA LEU A 248 9.85 -0.49 3.12
C LEU A 248 10.21 0.68 4.04
N LYS A 249 11.46 1.18 4.02
CA LYS A 249 11.84 2.32 4.87
C LYS A 249 11.07 3.57 4.46
N SER A 250 10.91 3.81 3.16
CA SER A 250 10.12 4.95 2.66
C SER A 250 8.68 4.92 3.17
N MET A 251 8.02 3.77 3.13
CA MET A 251 6.66 3.60 3.64
C MET A 251 6.58 3.79 5.16
N LEU A 252 7.55 3.26 5.92
CA LEU A 252 7.61 3.46 7.38
C LEU A 252 7.76 4.94 7.71
N ILE A 253 8.67 5.64 7.05
CA ILE A 253 8.93 7.06 7.29
C ILE A 253 7.75 7.91 6.85
N ARG A 254 7.10 7.57 5.72
CA ARG A 254 5.85 8.21 5.30
C ARG A 254 4.77 8.10 6.37
N ALA A 255 4.56 6.89 6.92
CA ALA A 255 3.58 6.69 7.99
C ALA A 255 3.97 7.48 9.27
N LEU A 256 5.25 7.50 9.65
CA LEU A 256 5.74 8.31 10.77
C LEU A 256 5.50 9.81 10.53
N ALA A 257 5.81 10.31 9.34
CA ALA A 257 5.61 11.71 8.97
C ALA A 257 4.15 12.12 9.14
N ASN A 258 3.22 11.28 8.64
CA ASN A 258 1.79 11.51 8.78
C ASN A 258 1.34 11.49 10.25
N LEU A 259 1.80 10.51 11.03
CA LEU A 259 1.42 10.35 12.44
C LEU A 259 2.05 11.40 13.37
N LEU A 260 3.12 12.07 12.95
CA LEU A 260 3.74 13.21 13.66
C LEU A 260 2.97 14.51 13.43
N TYR A 261 2.26 14.64 12.32
CA TYR A 261 1.58 15.87 11.94
C TYR A 261 0.57 16.30 13.00
N ARG A 262 0.80 17.48 13.60
CA ARG A 262 -0.05 18.07 14.66
C ARG A 262 -0.34 17.11 15.83
N ASN A 263 0.57 16.18 16.14
CA ASN A 263 0.41 15.24 17.24
C ASN A 263 1.56 15.34 18.24
N GLN A 264 1.40 16.25 19.21
CA GLN A 264 2.41 16.56 20.24
C GLN A 264 2.91 15.31 20.97
N LYS A 265 2.03 14.35 21.30
CA LYS A 265 2.42 13.12 21.99
C LYS A 265 3.35 12.25 21.14
N ASN A 266 3.04 12.08 19.85
CA ASN A 266 3.92 11.33 18.94
C ASN A 266 5.24 12.06 18.70
N GLN A 267 5.22 13.39 18.62
CA GLN A 267 6.43 14.21 18.53
C GLN A 267 7.34 14.01 19.75
N ASP A 268 6.77 14.00 20.95
CA ASP A 268 7.51 13.76 22.19
C ASP A 268 8.02 12.31 22.25
N TYR A 269 7.21 11.31 21.89
CA TYR A 269 7.66 9.93 21.78
C TYR A 269 8.81 9.76 20.77
N ALA A 270 8.79 10.48 19.64
CA ALA A 270 9.87 10.41 18.66
C ALA A 270 11.21 10.86 19.24
N ARG A 271 11.19 11.89 20.09
CA ARG A 271 12.36 12.38 20.82
C ARG A 271 12.78 11.38 21.88
N ASP A 272 11.86 11.03 22.79
CA ASP A 272 12.15 10.28 24.00
C ASP A 272 12.59 8.84 23.70
N MET A 273 12.09 8.24 22.62
CA MET A 273 12.46 6.89 22.16
C MET A 273 13.60 6.89 21.11
N GLY A 274 14.14 8.06 20.77
CA GLY A 274 15.22 8.19 19.79
C GLY A 274 14.82 7.78 18.36
N ILE A 275 13.52 7.75 18.03
CA ILE A 275 13.03 7.44 16.68
C ILE A 275 13.50 8.52 15.70
N VAL A 276 13.59 9.78 16.15
CA VAL A 276 14.07 10.91 15.33
C VAL A 276 15.45 10.66 14.73
N TYR A 277 16.35 9.95 15.43
CA TYR A 277 17.69 9.65 14.92
C TYR A 277 17.66 8.67 13.75
N ALA A 278 16.76 7.67 13.79
CA ALA A 278 16.56 6.78 12.66
C ALA A 278 15.96 7.50 11.43
N ILE A 279 15.09 8.50 11.66
CA ILE A 279 14.56 9.35 10.59
C ILE A 279 15.69 10.22 9.99
N LEU A 280 16.54 10.83 10.83
CA LEU A 280 17.68 11.64 10.38
C LEU A 280 18.67 10.84 9.52
N ASP A 281 18.95 9.59 9.90
CA ASP A 281 19.80 8.67 9.13
C ASP A 281 19.26 8.38 7.72
N CYS A 282 17.95 8.54 7.50
CA CYS A 282 17.28 8.26 6.24
C CYS A 282 17.20 9.48 5.30
N THR A 283 17.91 10.57 5.60
CA THR A 283 17.99 11.77 4.75
C THR A 283 19.00 11.64 3.59
N SER A 284 19.70 10.52 3.52
CA SER A 284 20.60 10.17 2.41
C SER A 284 19.85 9.43 1.30
N MET A 285 20.38 9.47 0.08
CA MET A 285 19.83 8.68 -1.04
C MET A 285 19.91 7.18 -0.71
N ASP A 286 18.87 6.43 -1.07
CA ASP A 286 18.81 4.97 -1.01
C ASP A 286 17.93 4.49 -2.16
N ALA A 287 18.51 3.88 -3.18
CA ALA A 287 17.77 3.46 -4.36
C ALA A 287 16.80 2.30 -4.08
N ARG A 288 17.02 1.53 -3.00
CA ARG A 288 16.03 0.54 -2.53
C ARG A 288 14.79 1.20 -1.96
N ASN A 289 14.90 2.46 -1.55
CA ASN A 289 13.84 3.19 -0.88
C ASN A 289 13.58 4.52 -1.61
N PRO A 290 12.88 4.47 -2.76
CA PRO A 290 12.48 5.67 -3.48
C PRO A 290 11.79 6.69 -2.57
N LEU A 291 12.10 7.97 -2.77
CA LEU A 291 11.56 9.11 -2.01
C LEU A 291 11.87 9.13 -0.50
N ILE A 292 12.80 8.28 -0.01
CA ILE A 292 13.10 8.19 1.42
C ILE A 292 13.53 9.54 2.00
N LYS A 293 14.27 10.34 1.22
CA LYS A 293 14.78 11.65 1.62
C LYS A 293 13.63 12.65 1.80
N GLU A 294 12.72 12.72 0.84
CA GLU A 294 11.57 13.61 0.85
C GLU A 294 10.66 13.31 2.05
N TRP A 295 10.37 12.02 2.29
CA TRP A 295 9.59 11.60 3.45
C TRP A 295 10.31 11.87 4.76
N SER A 296 11.64 11.70 4.82
CA SER A 296 12.44 12.00 6.01
C SER A 296 12.42 13.50 6.35
N ILE A 297 12.56 14.36 5.34
CA ILE A 297 12.46 15.82 5.51
C ILE A 297 11.08 16.22 6.03
N LEU A 298 10.01 15.64 5.46
CA LEU A 298 8.65 15.89 5.93
C LEU A 298 8.45 15.42 7.37
N ALA A 299 8.96 14.24 7.73
CA ALA A 299 8.91 13.72 9.08
C ALA A 299 9.63 14.62 10.08
N ILE A 300 10.83 15.12 9.75
CA ILE A 300 11.59 16.06 10.58
C ILE A 300 10.83 17.39 10.73
N ARG A 301 10.25 17.92 9.64
CA ARG A 301 9.41 19.13 9.71
C ARG A 301 8.23 18.93 10.65
N ASN A 302 7.52 17.80 10.55
CA ASN A 302 6.36 17.49 11.39
C ASN A 302 6.76 17.21 12.84
N PHE A 303 7.93 16.63 13.09
CA PHE A 303 8.52 16.44 14.42
C PHE A 303 8.78 17.78 15.14
N CYS A 304 9.24 18.80 14.40
CA CYS A 304 9.54 20.13 14.93
C CYS A 304 8.33 21.09 14.97
N GLU A 305 7.23 20.76 14.30
CA GLU A 305 6.08 21.66 14.18
C GLU A 305 5.48 21.97 15.56
N ASN A 306 5.50 23.25 15.94
CA ASN A 306 4.98 23.76 17.21
C ASN A 306 5.57 23.08 18.47
N ASN A 307 6.78 22.52 18.37
CA ASN A 307 7.45 21.82 19.46
C ASN A 307 8.86 22.38 19.71
N PRO A 308 9.03 23.36 20.62
CA PRO A 308 10.32 24.01 20.88
C PRO A 308 11.40 23.06 21.40
N GLN A 309 11.03 22.06 22.20
CA GLN A 309 11.97 21.07 22.74
C GLN A 309 12.58 20.22 21.61
N ASN A 310 11.76 19.85 20.63
CA ASN A 310 12.21 19.13 19.46
C ASN A 310 13.05 20.00 18.53
N GLN A 311 12.70 21.28 18.36
CA GLN A 311 13.51 22.24 17.61
C GLN A 311 14.89 22.44 18.26
N GLU A 312 14.93 22.55 19.59
CA GLU A 312 16.18 22.65 20.36
C GLU A 312 17.06 21.39 20.18
N LEU A 313 16.47 20.19 20.20
CA LEU A 313 17.20 18.96 19.91
C LEU A 313 17.88 19.02 18.54
N ILE A 314 17.16 19.45 17.50
CA ILE A 314 17.72 19.57 16.15
C ILE A 314 18.78 20.68 16.08
N ASN A 315 18.58 21.81 16.74
CA ASN A 315 19.54 22.92 16.78
C ASN A 315 20.86 22.54 17.48
N ASN A 316 20.79 21.61 18.45
CA ASN A 316 21.96 21.12 19.17
C ASN A 316 22.73 20.03 18.40
N LEU A 317 22.30 19.65 17.19
CA LEU A 317 23.07 18.75 16.34
C LEU A 317 24.29 19.48 15.76
N ASN A 318 25.48 18.94 16.05
CA ASN A 318 26.71 19.50 15.52
C ASN A 318 26.92 19.09 14.05
N LYS A 319 27.23 20.07 13.20
CA LYS A 319 27.69 19.78 11.84
C LYS A 319 29.09 19.16 11.89
N VAL A 320 29.19 17.86 11.57
CA VAL A 320 30.48 17.13 11.52
C VAL A 320 31.09 17.13 10.10
N GLY A 321 30.32 17.50 9.08
CA GLY A 321 30.74 17.55 7.68
C GLY A 321 29.53 17.55 6.74
N ASP A 322 29.78 17.56 5.44
CA ASP A 322 28.72 17.30 4.45
C ASP A 322 28.50 15.79 4.35
N ALA A 323 27.24 15.36 4.20
CA ALA A 323 26.93 13.94 4.05
C ALA A 323 27.65 13.37 2.81
N PRO A 324 28.27 12.19 2.91
CA PRO A 324 28.93 11.56 1.77
C PRO A 324 27.91 11.33 0.66
N ASN A 325 28.07 12.05 -0.45
CA ASN A 325 27.26 11.87 -1.63
C ASN A 325 28.09 11.04 -2.62
N GLU A 326 27.92 9.72 -2.58
CA GLU A 326 28.67 8.80 -3.42
C GLU A 326 28.42 9.06 -4.91
N VAL A 327 27.23 9.53 -5.27
CA VAL A 327 26.91 9.99 -6.63
C VAL A 327 27.77 11.18 -7.07
N LEU A 328 27.88 12.22 -6.24
CA LEU A 328 28.75 13.37 -6.56
C LEU A 328 30.22 12.96 -6.59
N ARG A 329 30.62 12.00 -5.77
CA ARG A 329 31.98 11.45 -5.78
C ARG A 329 32.25 10.65 -7.05
N GLU A 330 31.32 9.81 -7.48
CA GLU A 330 31.38 9.04 -8.73
C GLU A 330 31.40 9.94 -9.97
N LEU A 331 30.65 11.03 -9.96
CA LEU A 331 30.59 12.00 -11.06
C LEU A 331 31.72 13.04 -11.02
N ASN A 332 32.66 12.98 -10.06
CA ASN A 332 33.68 14.01 -9.80
C ASN A 332 33.09 15.43 -9.63
N LEU A 333 31.85 15.53 -9.14
CA LEU A 333 31.09 16.76 -8.94
C LEU A 333 31.17 17.28 -7.50
N SER A 334 32.09 16.79 -6.68
CA SER A 334 32.25 17.16 -5.26
C SER A 334 32.48 18.67 -5.02
N LEU A 335 32.70 19.46 -6.07
CA LEU A 335 32.85 20.92 -6.03
C LEU A 335 31.83 21.69 -6.91
N GLY A 336 30.74 21.05 -7.36
CA GLY A 336 29.60 21.76 -7.96
C GLY A 336 29.77 22.29 -9.39
N ALA A 337 30.78 21.85 -10.15
CA ALA A 337 30.89 22.17 -11.58
C ALA A 337 31.48 21.00 -12.38
N LEU A 338 30.89 20.72 -13.54
CA LEU A 338 31.55 19.98 -14.63
C LEU A 338 32.77 20.80 -15.08
N ARG A 339 33.97 20.41 -14.63
CA ARG A 339 35.20 20.83 -15.33
C ARG A 339 35.30 20.00 -16.60
N ILE A 340 34.79 20.55 -17.71
CA ILE A 340 35.21 20.10 -19.04
C ILE A 340 36.64 20.61 -19.21
N GLU A 341 37.62 19.74 -19.02
CA GLU A 341 39.01 20.03 -19.38
C GLU A 341 39.09 20.24 -20.91
N PRO A 342 39.51 21.41 -21.42
CA PRO A 342 39.46 21.74 -22.84
C PRO A 342 40.61 21.10 -23.65
N THR A 343 40.85 19.80 -23.50
CA THR A 343 41.97 19.09 -24.16
C THR A 343 41.57 18.00 -25.15
N GLN A 344 40.30 17.87 -25.54
CA GLN A 344 39.89 16.95 -26.61
C GLN A 344 39.44 17.62 -27.92
N LEU A 345 39.72 18.91 -28.12
CA LEU A 345 39.41 19.61 -29.38
C LEU A 345 40.60 19.78 -30.36
N LYS A 346 41.72 19.06 -30.17
CA LYS A 346 42.79 19.04 -31.17
C LYS A 346 43.43 17.66 -31.31
N GLN A 347 42.79 16.78 -32.06
CA GLN A 347 43.48 15.87 -33.00
C GLN A 347 42.57 15.63 -34.21
N GLY A 348 42.77 16.46 -35.23
CA GLY A 348 42.04 16.48 -36.47
C GLY A 348 42.72 17.42 -37.45
N GLN A 349 44.00 17.13 -37.73
CA GLN A 349 44.69 17.49 -38.97
C GLN A 349 45.31 16.22 -39.52
#